data_AF-A0A953GVI0-F1
#
_entry.id   AF-A0A953GVI0-F1
#
_cell.length_a   1.000
_cell.length_b   1.000
_cell.length_c   1.000
_cell.angle_alpha   90.00
_cell.angle_beta   90.00
_cell.angle_gamma   90.00
#
_symmetry.space_group_name_H-M   'P 1'
#
loop_
_entity.id
_entity.type
_entity.pdbx_description
1 polymer ?
#
loop_
_entity_poly.entity_id
_entity_poly.type
_entity_poly.pdbx_seq_one_letter_code
_entity_poly.pdbx_strand_id
1 'polypeptide(L)'
;MSVYASRVDMVQRFGEQETASLEDPSNIGVPDAAITAEALQDATEELNSYVAVRYSVPLPQVPAPLVRACCDVARFRLYKDRPTEEVKYRYERTVKWLEQLALGKVLLTFEPALTPEKLDEVSKPITPVSAKYTGGVFSDAALALMPDIQPGGLS
;
A
#
# COMPACT_ATOMS: atom_id res chain seq x y z
N MET A 1 -2.54 7.60 -13.56
CA MET A 1 -1.88 6.71 -12.58
C MET A 1 -0.42 7.12 -12.51
N SER A 2 0.13 7.43 -11.34
CA SER A 2 1.56 7.73 -11.22
C SER A 2 2.33 6.45 -10.96
N VAL A 3 3.24 6.08 -11.87
CA VAL A 3 4.15 4.94 -11.69
C VAL A 3 5.21 5.29 -10.65
N TYR A 4 5.59 4.33 -9.80
CA TYR A 4 6.54 4.58 -8.71
C TYR A 4 8.02 4.51 -9.10
N ALA A 5 8.34 3.86 -10.21
CA ALA A 5 9.68 3.75 -10.72
C ALA A 5 9.69 3.88 -12.24
N SER A 6 10.85 4.22 -12.80
CA SER A 6 11.06 4.38 -14.23
C SER A 6 12.04 3.33 -14.77
N ARG A 7 12.13 3.21 -16.11
CA ARG A 7 13.18 2.41 -16.76
C ARG A 7 14.58 2.84 -16.31
N VAL A 8 14.80 4.13 -16.08
CA VAL A 8 16.09 4.65 -15.62
C VAL A 8 16.47 4.07 -14.25
N ASP A 9 15.51 3.91 -13.34
CA ASP A 9 15.74 3.31 -12.02
C ASP A 9 16.11 1.82 -12.13
N MET A 10 15.53 1.11 -13.10
CA MET A 10 15.91 -0.28 -13.40
C MET A 10 17.33 -0.37 -13.96
N VAL A 11 17.66 0.47 -14.96
CA VAL A 11 18.99 0.53 -15.56
C VAL A 11 20.06 0.87 -14.52
N GLN A 12 19.79 1.84 -13.63
CA GLN A 12 20.74 2.21 -12.57
C GLN A 12 21.01 1.08 -11.57
N ARG A 13 20.07 0.15 -11.39
CA ARG A 13 20.16 -0.92 -10.38
C ARG A 13 20.63 -2.25 -10.92
N PHE A 14 20.20 -2.60 -12.12
CA PHE A 14 20.44 -3.91 -12.75
C PHE A 14 21.37 -3.82 -13.97
N GLY A 15 21.57 -2.61 -14.51
CA GLY A 15 22.38 -2.36 -15.69
C GLY A 15 21.58 -2.36 -16.98
N GLU A 16 22.13 -1.72 -18.02
CA GLU A 16 21.49 -1.59 -19.34
C GLU A 16 21.37 -2.96 -20.03
N GLN A 17 22.40 -3.80 -19.95
CA GLN A 17 22.41 -5.11 -20.62
C GLN A 17 21.32 -6.05 -20.10
N GLU A 18 21.14 -6.10 -18.77
CA GLU A 18 20.10 -6.93 -18.17
C GLU A 18 18.71 -6.40 -18.54
N THR A 19 18.50 -5.08 -18.41
CA THR A 19 17.22 -4.45 -18.72
C THR A 19 16.85 -4.65 -20.19
N ALA A 20 17.78 -4.43 -21.12
CA ALA A 20 17.56 -4.66 -22.54
C ALA A 20 17.29 -6.13 -22.88
N SER A 21 17.91 -7.08 -22.17
CA SER A 21 17.64 -8.51 -22.34
C SER A 21 16.23 -8.89 -21.88
N LEU A 22 15.73 -8.24 -20.83
CA LEU A 22 14.37 -8.43 -20.33
C LEU A 22 13.31 -7.75 -21.22
N GLU A 23 13.69 -6.68 -21.92
CA GLU A 23 12.87 -5.97 -22.91
C GLU A 23 12.73 -6.72 -24.24
N ASP A 24 13.53 -7.77 -24.46
CA ASP A 24 13.47 -8.62 -25.65
C ASP A 24 13.20 -10.09 -25.27
N PRO A 25 11.98 -10.41 -24.80
CA PRO A 25 11.63 -11.78 -24.43
C PRO A 25 11.63 -12.75 -25.63
N SER A 26 11.49 -12.23 -26.85
CA SER A 26 11.54 -13.04 -28.08
C SER A 26 12.95 -13.23 -28.63
N ASN A 27 13.96 -12.56 -28.04
CA ASN A 27 15.36 -12.57 -28.46
C ASN A 27 15.52 -12.24 -29.96
N ILE A 28 14.75 -11.25 -30.45
CA ILE A 28 14.76 -10.79 -31.84
C ILE A 28 15.73 -9.62 -32.07
N GLY A 29 16.45 -9.18 -31.03
CA GLY A 29 17.42 -8.09 -31.05
C GLY A 29 16.79 -6.69 -30.97
N VAL A 30 15.48 -6.59 -30.72
CA VAL A 30 14.76 -5.31 -30.63
C VAL A 30 14.15 -5.19 -29.23
N PRO A 31 14.83 -4.48 -28.31
CA PRO A 31 14.29 -4.24 -26.98
C PRO A 31 13.07 -3.32 -27.05
N ASP A 32 11.96 -3.74 -26.45
CA ASP A 32 10.75 -2.95 -26.34
C ASP A 32 10.60 -2.37 -24.93
N ALA A 33 10.86 -1.06 -24.81
CA ALA A 33 10.70 -0.34 -23.55
C ALA A 33 9.25 -0.30 -23.04
N ALA A 34 8.25 -0.56 -23.90
CA ALA A 34 6.86 -0.66 -23.48
C ALA A 34 6.63 -1.86 -22.53
N ILE A 35 7.36 -2.96 -22.72
CA ILE A 35 7.28 -4.14 -21.85
C ILE A 35 7.72 -3.80 -20.43
N THR A 36 8.82 -3.06 -20.28
CA THR A 36 9.28 -2.57 -18.97
C THR A 36 8.28 -1.61 -18.35
N ALA A 37 7.69 -0.71 -19.15
CA ALA A 37 6.69 0.24 -18.66
C ALA A 37 5.42 -0.45 -18.16
N GLU A 38 4.92 -1.46 -18.88
CA GLU A 38 3.78 -2.29 -18.48
C GLU A 38 4.09 -3.02 -17.17
N ALA A 39 5.25 -3.69 -17.08
CA ALA A 39 5.66 -4.40 -15.86
C ALA A 39 5.82 -3.47 -14.64
N LEU A 40 6.27 -2.23 -14.84
CA LEU A 40 6.38 -1.21 -13.79
C LEU A 40 5.01 -0.69 -13.34
N GLN A 41 4.07 -0.54 -14.29
CA GLN A 41 2.69 -0.14 -13.98
C GLN A 41 2.00 -1.22 -13.14
N ASP A 42 2.09 -2.46 -13.60
CA ASP A 42 1.61 -3.66 -12.91
C ASP A 42 2.17 -3.79 -11.48
N ALA A 43 3.48 -3.61 -11.32
CA ALA A 43 4.13 -3.62 -10.01
C ALA A 43 3.62 -2.46 -9.14
N THR A 44 3.43 -1.27 -9.72
CA THR A 44 2.88 -0.11 -8.99
C THR A 44 1.48 -0.39 -8.45
N GLU A 45 0.61 -1.02 -9.24
CA GLU A 45 -0.74 -1.40 -8.84
C GLU A 45 -0.73 -2.44 -7.71
N GLU A 46 0.18 -3.41 -7.78
CA GLU A 46 0.39 -4.38 -6.71
C GLU A 46 0.85 -3.70 -5.41
N LEU A 47 1.87 -2.84 -5.46
CA LEU A 47 2.35 -2.10 -4.30
C LEU A 47 1.25 -1.21 -3.70
N ASN A 48 0.44 -0.58 -4.56
CA ASN A 48 -0.71 0.23 -4.13
C ASN A 48 -1.70 -0.54 -3.29
N SER A 49 -1.95 -1.82 -3.61
CA SER A 49 -2.89 -2.64 -2.83
C SER A 49 -2.46 -2.81 -1.37
N TYR A 50 -1.16 -2.93 -1.10
CA TYR A 50 -0.61 -3.04 0.26
C TYR A 50 -0.52 -1.68 0.96
N VAL A 51 -0.10 -0.65 0.23
CA VAL A 51 0.10 0.70 0.77
C VAL A 51 -1.24 1.36 1.11
N ALA A 52 -2.29 1.15 0.31
CA ALA A 52 -3.62 1.71 0.49
C ALA A 52 -4.30 1.26 1.81
N VAL A 53 -3.81 0.21 2.46
CA VAL A 53 -4.30 -0.24 3.78
C VAL A 53 -4.02 0.81 4.86
N ARG A 54 -2.90 1.53 4.74
CA ARG A 54 -2.39 2.44 5.78
C ARG A 54 -2.26 3.88 5.30
N TYR A 55 -2.00 4.08 4.02
CA TYR A 55 -1.66 5.37 3.45
C TYR A 55 -2.67 5.77 2.38
N SER A 56 -3.01 7.05 2.33
CA SER A 56 -3.85 7.59 1.27
C SER A 56 -3.08 7.62 -0.06
N VAL A 57 -3.67 7.01 -1.09
CA VAL A 57 -3.17 7.04 -2.47
C VAL A 57 -4.03 8.05 -3.23
N PRO A 58 -3.45 8.99 -4.02
CA PRO A 58 -2.06 9.06 -4.46
C PRO A 58 -1.08 9.60 -3.41
N LEU A 59 0.06 8.92 -3.24
CA LEU A 59 1.14 9.36 -2.35
C LEU A 59 1.72 10.69 -2.85
N PRO A 60 2.00 11.67 -1.96
CA PRO A 60 2.55 12.96 -2.35
C PRO A 60 4.00 12.87 -2.84
N GLN A 61 4.75 11.88 -2.35
CA GLN A 61 6.13 11.62 -2.74
C GLN A 61 6.40 10.12 -2.63
N VAL A 62 7.16 9.57 -3.58
CA VAL A 62 7.57 8.17 -3.56
C VAL A 62 8.91 8.05 -2.82
N PRO A 63 8.97 7.36 -1.67
CA PRO A 63 10.21 7.21 -0.94
C PRO A 63 11.10 6.15 -1.62
N ALA A 64 12.43 6.30 -1.50
CA ALA A 64 13.41 5.41 -2.14
C ALA A 64 13.23 3.89 -1.86
N PRO A 65 12.77 3.46 -0.67
CA PRO A 65 12.46 2.05 -0.41
C PRO A 65 11.30 1.52 -1.28
N LEU A 66 10.32 2.36 -1.60
CA LEU A 66 9.17 1.98 -2.40
C LEU A 66 9.55 1.89 -3.89
N VAL A 67 10.37 2.82 -4.37
CA VAL A 67 11.02 2.72 -5.70
C VAL A 67 11.78 1.39 -5.82
N ARG A 68 12.55 1.02 -4.78
CA ARG A 68 13.28 -0.25 -4.75
C ARG A 68 12.36 -1.46 -4.85
N ALA A 69 11.31 -1.49 -4.04
CA ALA A 69 10.33 -2.56 -4.05
C ALA A 69 9.65 -2.69 -5.42
N CYS A 70 9.28 -1.56 -6.03
CA CYS A 70 8.69 -1.53 -7.37
C CYS A 70 9.63 -2.13 -8.42
N CYS A 71 10.92 -1.76 -8.41
CA CYS A 71 11.92 -2.33 -9.33
C CYS A 71 12.13 -3.83 -9.12
N ASP A 72 12.20 -4.30 -7.87
CA ASP A 72 12.40 -5.74 -7.57
C ASP A 72 11.17 -6.57 -8.01
N VAL A 73 9.93 -6.06 -7.85
CA VAL A 73 8.69 -6.71 -8.32
C VAL A 73 8.59 -6.68 -9.86
N ALA A 74 8.86 -5.54 -10.49
CA ALA A 74 8.85 -5.42 -11.94
C ALA A 74 9.86 -6.37 -12.59
N ARG A 75 11.08 -6.49 -12.02
CA ARG A 75 12.09 -7.45 -12.46
C ARG A 75 11.54 -8.88 -12.43
N PHE A 76 10.92 -9.31 -11.33
CA PHE A 76 10.32 -10.64 -11.24
C PHE A 76 9.28 -10.90 -12.33
N ARG A 77 8.42 -9.90 -12.62
CA ARG A 77 7.41 -10.01 -13.71
C ARG A 77 8.05 -10.13 -15.09
N LEU A 78 9.13 -9.38 -15.35
CA LEU A 78 9.83 -9.45 -16.64
C LEU A 78 10.46 -10.82 -16.92
N TYR A 79 10.90 -11.54 -15.88
CA TYR A 79 11.43 -12.90 -16.03
C TYR A 79 10.38 -13.96 -16.40
N LYS A 80 9.07 -13.65 -16.29
CA LYS A 80 7.90 -14.51 -16.60
C LYS A 80 8.10 -15.99 -16.26
N ASP A 81 8.60 -16.78 -17.20
CA ASP A 81 8.69 -18.24 -17.14
C ASP A 81 9.98 -18.79 -16.51
N ARG A 82 11.03 -17.97 -16.35
CA ARG A 82 12.34 -18.43 -15.85
C ARG A 82 12.99 -17.46 -14.86
N PRO A 83 12.31 -17.09 -13.75
CA PRO A 83 12.96 -16.32 -12.70
C PRO A 83 14.11 -17.13 -12.09
N THR A 84 15.27 -16.49 -11.93
CA THR A 84 16.39 -17.07 -11.18
C THR A 84 16.04 -17.14 -9.69
N GLU A 85 16.72 -18.03 -8.95
CA GLU A 85 16.51 -18.15 -7.50
C GLU A 85 16.75 -16.82 -6.76
N GLU A 86 17.74 -16.03 -7.20
CA GLU A 86 18.00 -14.71 -6.63
C GLU A 86 16.83 -13.75 -6.84
N VAL A 87 16.27 -13.68 -8.05
CA VAL A 87 15.14 -12.79 -8.37
C VAL A 87 13.91 -13.20 -7.56
N LYS A 88 13.63 -14.50 -7.46
CA LYS A 88 12.54 -15.03 -6.64
C LYS A 88 12.74 -14.70 -5.15
N TYR A 89 13.94 -14.90 -4.61
CA TYR A 89 14.27 -14.57 -3.23
C TYR A 89 14.07 -13.07 -2.93
N ARG A 90 14.49 -12.19 -3.84
CA ARG A 90 14.31 -10.74 -3.70
C ARG A 90 12.85 -10.33 -3.77
N TYR A 91 12.07 -10.96 -4.65
CA TYR A 91 10.63 -10.77 -4.74
C TYR A 91 9.94 -11.17 -3.42
N GLU A 92 10.21 -12.38 -2.92
CA GLU A 92 9.63 -12.86 -1.64
C GLU A 92 10.01 -11.96 -0.46
N ARG A 93 11.24 -11.45 -0.42
CA ARG A 93 11.68 -10.48 0.60
C ARG A 93 10.91 -9.17 0.50
N THR A 94 10.61 -8.73 -0.72
CA THR A 94 9.85 -7.51 -0.98
C THR A 94 8.40 -7.67 -0.56
N VAL A 95 7.75 -8.78 -0.90
CA VAL A 95 6.38 -9.11 -0.46
C VAL A 95 6.30 -9.14 1.06
N LYS A 96 7.23 -9.82 1.75
CA LYS A 96 7.28 -9.82 3.23
C LYS A 96 7.44 -8.42 3.82
N TRP A 97 8.20 -7.54 3.17
CA TRP A 97 8.33 -6.15 3.60
C TRP A 97 7.04 -5.35 3.39
N LEU A 98 6.33 -5.55 2.27
CA LEU A 98 5.02 -4.95 2.00
C LEU A 98 3.96 -5.42 3.00
N GLU A 99 3.97 -6.71 3.37
CA GLU A 99 3.12 -7.24 4.43
C GLU A 99 3.42 -6.58 5.78
N GLN A 100 4.69 -6.39 6.14
CA GLN A 100 5.08 -5.68 7.36
C GLN A 100 4.65 -4.21 7.36
N LEU A 101 4.66 -3.56 6.19
CA LEU A 101 4.12 -2.23 5.99
C LEU A 101 2.60 -2.19 6.22
N ALA A 102 1.85 -3.10 5.62
CA ALA A 102 0.41 -3.20 5.81
C ALA A 102 0.05 -3.46 7.30
N LEU A 103 0.83 -4.31 7.97
CA LEU A 103 0.71 -4.56 9.41
C LEU A 103 1.10 -3.37 10.29
N GLY A 104 1.81 -2.37 9.75
CA GLY A 104 2.30 -1.20 10.50
C GLY A 104 3.53 -1.49 11.36
N LYS A 105 4.28 -2.57 11.09
CA LYS A 105 5.57 -2.86 11.75
C LYS A 105 6.71 -2.03 11.16
N VAL A 106 6.55 -1.63 9.90
CA VAL A 106 7.47 -0.74 9.17
C VAL A 106 6.69 0.49 8.76
N LEU A 107 7.34 1.66 8.82
CA LEU A 107 6.78 2.93 8.40
C LEU A 107 7.56 3.47 7.21
N LEU A 108 6.86 4.05 6.24
CA LEU A 108 7.49 4.81 5.17
C LEU A 108 7.95 6.16 5.73
N THR A 109 9.25 6.42 5.64
CA THR A 109 9.82 7.74 5.92
C THR A 109 9.90 8.53 4.63
N PHE A 110 9.35 9.73 4.63
CA PHE A 110 9.44 10.68 3.53
C PHE A 110 10.52 11.72 3.86
N GLU A 111 11.40 12.02 2.91
CA GLU A 111 12.37 13.12 3.01
C GLU A 111 12.04 14.21 1.98
N PRO A 112 11.91 15.50 2.38
CA PRO A 112 11.98 16.02 3.74
C PRO A 112 10.82 15.49 4.61
N ALA A 113 11.06 15.39 5.92
CA ALA A 113 10.04 14.95 6.87
C ALA A 113 8.74 15.71 6.62
N LEU A 114 7.66 14.99 6.28
CA LEU A 114 6.33 15.58 6.27
C LEU A 114 6.14 16.29 7.62
N THR A 115 5.68 17.54 7.60
CA THR A 115 5.28 18.22 8.83
C THR A 115 4.33 17.31 9.62
N PRO A 116 4.38 17.31 10.97
CA PRO A 116 3.60 16.39 11.81
C PRO A 116 2.09 16.39 11.47
N GLU A 117 1.58 17.52 10.97
CA GLU A 117 0.20 17.68 10.48
C GLU A 117 -0.16 16.75 9.31
N LYS A 118 0.78 16.51 8.36
CA LYS A 118 0.54 15.62 7.22
C LYS A 118 0.80 14.14 7.55
N LEU A 119 1.62 13.85 8.57
CA LEU A 119 1.83 12.49 9.06
C LEU A 119 0.54 11.93 9.69
N ASP A 120 -0.24 12.74 10.40
CA ASP A 120 -1.52 12.32 10.97
C ASP A 120 -2.61 12.10 9.90
N GLU A 121 -2.53 12.77 8.76
CA GLU A 121 -3.48 12.59 7.65
C GLU A 121 -3.15 11.35 6.81
N VAL A 122 -1.86 11.08 6.64
CA VAL A 122 -1.31 9.96 5.88
C VAL A 122 -1.31 8.65 6.69
N SER A 123 -1.17 8.70 8.02
CA SER A 123 -1.07 7.51 8.89
C SER A 123 -2.39 7.05 9.51
N LYS A 124 -3.48 7.81 9.38
CA LYS A 124 -4.79 7.40 9.93
C LYS A 124 -5.16 6.06 9.30
N PRO A 125 -5.18 4.96 10.07
CA PRO A 125 -5.77 3.73 9.56
C PRO A 125 -7.20 4.08 9.17
N ILE A 126 -7.73 3.40 8.14
CA ILE A 126 -9.17 3.32 7.91
C ILE A 126 -9.73 2.69 9.18
N THR A 127 -9.99 3.53 10.17
CA THR A 127 -10.86 3.15 11.27
C THR A 127 -12.17 2.85 10.56
N PRO A 128 -12.76 1.65 10.75
CA PRO A 128 -14.17 1.56 10.48
C PRO A 128 -14.74 2.71 11.30
N VAL A 129 -15.31 3.71 10.61
CA VAL A 129 -16.17 4.69 11.25
C VAL A 129 -17.05 3.81 12.09
N SER A 130 -16.87 3.92 13.41
CA SER A 130 -17.80 3.32 14.32
C SER A 130 -19.12 3.86 13.81
N ALA A 131 -19.91 2.98 13.20
CA ALA A 131 -21.33 3.16 13.18
C ALA A 131 -21.61 3.34 14.66
N LYS A 132 -21.72 4.59 15.10
CA LYS A 132 -22.35 4.91 16.36
C LYS A 132 -23.70 4.28 16.17
N TYR A 133 -23.84 3.07 16.71
CA TYR A 133 -25.10 2.41 16.84
C TYR A 133 -25.84 3.28 17.85
N THR A 134 -26.43 4.38 17.39
CA THR A 134 -27.47 5.12 18.10
C THR A 134 -28.75 4.31 17.97
N GLY A 135 -28.66 3.03 18.29
CA GLY A 135 -29.78 2.14 18.56
C GLY A 135 -29.83 1.90 20.05
N GLY A 136 -29.78 2.99 20.83
CA GLY A 136 -30.32 2.95 22.19
C GLY A 136 -31.82 2.78 22.03
N VAL A 137 -32.31 1.55 22.17
CA VAL A 137 -33.75 1.21 22.11
C VAL A 137 -34.51 1.74 23.35
N PHE A 138 -33.87 2.59 24.17
CA PHE A 138 -34.51 3.26 25.28
C PHE A 138 -34.13 4.73 25.24
N SER A 139 -34.83 5.47 24.38
CA SER A 139 -34.90 6.92 24.50
C SER A 139 -35.56 7.24 25.85
N ASP A 140 -34.95 8.14 26.60
CA ASP A 140 -35.36 8.59 27.94
C ASP A 140 -36.81 9.15 28.00
N ALA A 141 -37.46 9.31 26.83
CA ALA A 141 -38.86 9.70 26.71
C ALA A 141 -39.87 8.60 27.13
N ALA A 142 -39.46 7.33 27.23
CA ALA A 142 -40.34 6.25 27.70
C ALA A 142 -40.44 6.15 29.24
N LEU A 143 -39.47 6.73 29.97
CA LEU A 143 -39.49 6.80 31.44
C LEU A 143 -40.39 7.91 31.98
N ALA A 144 -40.77 8.90 31.16
CA ALA A 144 -41.66 9.99 31.54
C ALA A 144 -43.16 9.67 31.50
N LEU A 145 -43.53 8.45 31.05
CA LEU A 145 -44.91 7.96 30.94
C LEU A 145 -45.24 6.84 31.94
N MET A 146 -44.32 6.53 32.87
CA MET A 146 -44.62 5.60 33.96
C MET A 146 -45.43 6.34 35.05
N PRO A 147 -46.62 5.86 35.44
CA PRO A 147 -47.33 6.43 36.56
C PRO A 147 -46.53 6.22 37.84
N ASP A 148 -46.43 7.31 38.61
CA ASP A 148 -45.71 7.45 39.87
C ASP A 148 -46.15 6.39 40.89
N ILE A 149 -45.34 5.35 41.11
CA ILE A 149 -45.49 4.49 42.30
C ILE A 149 -44.78 5.21 43.44
N GLN A 150 -45.57 5.92 44.24
CA GLN A 150 -45.13 6.61 45.44
C GLN A 150 -44.42 5.64 46.41
N PRO A 151 -43.19 5.92 46.87
CA PRO A 151 -42.63 5.28 48.05
C PRO A 151 -43.10 6.07 49.29
N GLY A 152 -44.34 5.83 49.72
CA GLY A 152 -44.89 6.35 50.96
C GLY A 152 -44.71 5.35 52.09
N GLY A 153 -43.78 5.62 53.00
CA GLY A 153 -43.55 4.82 54.20
C GLY A 153 -44.64 4.93 55.26
N LEU A 154 -44.70 3.86 56.07
CA LEU A 154 -44.97 3.81 57.51
C LEU A 154 -46.30 4.38 58.03
N SER A 155 -47.22 3.46 58.34
CA SER A 155 -47.80 3.27 59.70
C SER A 155 -48.54 1.95 59.76
#